data_AF-A0ABD2S9P1-F1
#
_entry.id   AF-A0ABD2S9P1-F1
#
_cell.length_a   1.000
_cell.length_b   1.000
_cell.length_c   1.000
_cell.angle_alpha   90.00
_cell.angle_beta   90.00
_cell.angle_gamma   90.00
#
_symmetry.space_group_name_H-M   'P 1'
#
loop_
_entity.id
_entity.type
_entity.pdbx_description
1 polymer ?
#
loop_
_entity_poly.entity_id
_entity_poly.type
_entity_poly.pdbx_seq_one_letter_code
_entity_poly.pdbx_strand_id
1 'polypeptide(L)'
;MHQALKLHQGKISEISAYDPLDLFSGSNDRVHKAIKGLFKTPQNNFRVFLNGSLILGGLGGNADATSCEVGETFENALKCVIQAVDGQRTQCFLDLISKTIFSSGLLNKVLEVQKLDNTDIEGAIHAYYNVISQPCVVCNKRPAEDELSERYSSLHSISNDESMKIVRNYLIAATAKNLSMMISFRPREDGSVESPYSMVYLESTNQSFDYKAYFIDLDLKPLERMEYYYKLDQQIVGCYVQMVKSTQQLSHIE
;
A
#
# COMPACT_ATOMS: atom_id res chain seq x y z
N MET A 1 7.23 -9.29 -2.50
CA MET A 1 7.62 -9.71 -3.87
C MET A 1 7.96 -8.53 -4.77
N HIS A 2 7.05 -7.61 -5.10
CA HIS A 2 7.30 -6.52 -6.06
C HIS A 2 8.52 -5.62 -5.74
N GLN A 3 8.87 -5.43 -4.45
CA GLN A 3 10.10 -4.74 -4.05
C GLN A 3 11.37 -5.40 -4.66
N ALA A 4 11.41 -6.73 -4.81
CA ALA A 4 12.53 -7.44 -5.45
C ALA A 4 12.69 -7.04 -6.91
N LEU A 5 11.59 -6.99 -7.67
CA LEU A 5 11.61 -6.55 -9.07
C LEU A 5 12.02 -5.09 -9.19
N LYS A 6 11.51 -4.20 -8.32
CA LYS A 6 11.89 -2.79 -8.31
C LYS A 6 13.39 -2.61 -8.04
N LEU A 7 13.94 -3.36 -7.08
CA LEU A 7 15.37 -3.33 -6.76
C LEU A 7 16.20 -3.84 -7.93
N HIS A 8 15.83 -4.98 -8.52
CA HIS A 8 16.49 -5.54 -9.70
C HIS A 8 16.49 -4.57 -10.89
N GLN A 9 15.42 -3.78 -11.07
CA GLN A 9 15.31 -2.75 -12.10
C GLN A 9 16.00 -1.42 -11.74
N GLY A 10 16.64 -1.31 -10.56
CA GLY A 10 17.26 -0.08 -10.10
C GLY A 10 16.27 1.07 -9.81
N LYS A 11 14.98 0.76 -9.63
CA LYS A 11 13.93 1.77 -9.35
C LYS A 11 13.91 2.22 -7.88
N ILE A 12 14.52 1.44 -6.99
CA ILE A 12 14.67 1.71 -5.57
C ILE A 12 16.10 1.34 -5.18
N SER A 13 16.64 2.06 -4.19
CA SER A 13 17.97 1.81 -3.62
C SER A 13 18.00 0.63 -2.65
N GLU A 14 16.89 0.38 -1.95
CA GLU A 14 16.74 -0.72 -0.99
C GLU A 14 15.30 -1.24 -0.89
N ILE A 15 15.14 -2.46 -0.37
CA ILE A 15 13.83 -3.05 -0.08
C ILE A 15 13.21 -2.30 1.10
N SER A 16 11.98 -1.81 0.91
CA SER A 16 11.26 -1.11 1.98
C SER A 16 11.02 -1.98 3.21
N ALA A 17 11.14 -1.38 4.40
CA ALA A 17 10.76 -1.96 5.68
C ALA A 17 9.24 -1.95 5.92
N TYR A 18 8.45 -1.31 5.06
CA TYR A 18 7.00 -1.28 5.13
C TYR A 18 6.38 -2.60 4.66
N ASP A 19 5.53 -3.19 5.50
CA ASP A 19 4.66 -4.32 5.16
C ASP A 19 3.17 -3.88 5.17
N PRO A 20 2.47 -3.90 4.03
CA PRO A 20 1.04 -3.66 3.97
C PRO A 20 0.22 -4.59 4.88
N LEU A 21 0.62 -5.85 5.07
CA LEU A 21 -0.10 -6.78 5.94
C LEU A 21 -0.06 -6.36 7.40
N ASP A 22 1.01 -5.68 7.82
CA ASP A 22 1.11 -5.09 9.15
C ASP A 22 0.16 -3.90 9.28
N LEU A 23 0.07 -3.03 8.26
CA LEU A 23 -0.81 -1.86 8.25
C LEU A 23 -2.31 -2.22 8.22
N PHE A 24 -2.69 -3.26 7.48
CA PHE A 24 -4.08 -3.73 7.35
C PHE A 24 -4.45 -4.82 8.36
N SER A 25 -3.58 -5.08 9.35
CA SER A 25 -3.73 -6.22 10.28
C SER A 25 -4.87 -6.10 11.28
N GLY A 26 -5.36 -4.89 11.54
CA GLY A 26 -6.25 -4.61 12.68
C GLY A 26 -5.57 -4.76 14.04
N SER A 27 -4.24 -4.82 14.10
CA SER A 27 -3.44 -4.87 15.34
C SER A 27 -2.66 -3.56 15.50
N ASN A 28 -2.85 -2.88 16.63
CA ASN A 28 -2.19 -1.60 16.90
C ASN A 28 -0.66 -1.69 16.79
N ASP A 29 -0.05 -2.73 17.35
CA ASP A 29 1.42 -2.91 17.32
C ASP A 29 1.95 -3.11 15.91
N ARG A 30 1.22 -3.88 15.08
CA ARG A 30 1.58 -4.11 13.67
C ARG A 30 1.35 -2.86 12.84
N VAL A 31 0.25 -2.13 13.05
CA VAL A 31 0.03 -0.82 12.43
C VAL A 31 1.20 0.12 12.75
N HIS A 32 1.60 0.19 14.03
CA HIS A 32 2.73 1.00 14.45
C HIS A 32 4.05 0.59 13.79
N LYS A 33 4.33 -0.71 13.70
CA LYS A 33 5.47 -1.26 12.96
C LYS A 33 5.45 -0.84 11.48
N ALA A 34 4.29 -0.89 10.82
CA ALA A 34 4.15 -0.47 9.43
C ALA A 34 4.40 1.04 9.24
N ILE A 35 3.90 1.88 10.16
CA ILE A 35 4.14 3.33 10.14
C ILE A 35 5.63 3.64 10.35
N LYS A 36 6.32 2.92 11.24
CA LYS A 36 7.79 3.00 11.38
C LYS A 36 8.52 2.58 10.10
N GLY A 37 8.07 1.52 9.43
CA GLY A 37 8.63 1.08 8.15
C GLY A 37 8.47 2.12 7.03
N LEU A 38 7.31 2.76 6.97
CA LEU A 38 7.01 3.88 6.07
C LEU A 38 7.88 5.10 6.36
N PHE A 39 8.11 5.43 7.64
CA PHE A 39 9.02 6.51 8.01
C PHE A 39 10.48 6.20 7.63
N LYS A 40 10.96 4.97 7.88
CA LYS A 40 12.34 4.58 7.59
C LYS A 40 12.63 4.55 6.08
N THR A 41 11.69 4.01 5.29
CA THR A 41 11.83 3.84 3.85
C THR A 41 10.61 4.40 3.13
N PRO A 42 10.47 5.74 3.03
CA PRO A 42 9.24 6.36 2.53
C PRO A 42 8.92 5.99 1.08
N GLN A 43 9.95 5.84 0.23
CA GLN A 43 9.80 5.59 -1.21
C GLN A 43 8.72 6.52 -1.80
N ASN A 44 7.72 5.96 -2.49
CA ASN A 44 6.54 6.69 -2.94
C ASN A 44 5.30 6.46 -2.06
N ASN A 45 5.46 5.78 -0.91
CA ASN A 45 4.38 5.35 -0.03
C ASN A 45 4.10 6.30 1.14
N PHE A 46 5.06 7.15 1.53
CA PHE A 46 4.88 8.05 2.67
C PHE A 46 5.42 9.45 2.39
N ARG A 47 4.61 10.46 2.71
CA ARG A 47 4.95 11.88 2.60
C ARG A 47 4.34 12.64 3.77
N VAL A 48 5.07 13.61 4.31
CA VAL A 48 4.58 14.48 5.37
C VAL A 48 4.72 15.93 4.95
N PHE A 49 3.65 16.69 5.17
CA PHE A 49 3.59 18.11 4.86
C PHE A 49 3.31 18.90 6.13
N LEU A 50 3.99 20.02 6.30
CA LEU A 50 3.71 21.02 7.33
C LEU A 50 3.27 22.31 6.63
N ASN A 51 2.03 22.73 6.86
CA ASN A 51 1.43 23.92 6.24
C ASN A 51 1.60 23.94 4.71
N GLY A 52 1.42 22.78 4.06
CA GLY A 52 1.56 22.62 2.61
C GLY A 52 2.99 22.44 2.10
N SER A 53 4.01 22.60 2.95
CA SER A 53 5.41 22.37 2.58
C SER A 53 5.84 20.94 2.90
N LEU A 54 6.48 20.25 1.96
CA LEU A 54 6.97 18.89 2.17
C LEU A 54 8.13 18.89 3.18
N ILE A 55 8.02 18.08 4.24
CA ILE A 55 9.06 17.93 5.27
C ILE A 55 9.63 16.51 5.37
N LEU A 56 9.00 15.52 4.73
CA LEU A 56 9.49 14.14 4.62
C LEU A 56 8.95 13.48 3.34
N GLY A 57 9.80 12.71 2.66
CA GLY A 57 9.45 11.97 1.44
C GLY A 57 9.91 12.68 0.15
N GLY A 58 9.42 12.22 -1.01
CA GLY A 58 9.89 12.67 -2.33
C GLY A 58 8.84 13.44 -3.12
N LEU A 59 9.26 14.54 -3.77
CA LEU A 59 8.46 15.26 -4.77
C LEU A 59 8.47 14.49 -6.09
N GLY A 60 7.35 13.85 -6.44
CA GLY A 60 7.15 13.24 -7.76
C GLY A 60 7.95 11.96 -8.05
N GLY A 61 8.62 11.36 -7.06
CA GLY A 61 9.43 10.14 -7.23
C GLY A 61 9.50 9.28 -5.96
N ASN A 62 10.37 8.26 -5.99
CA ASN A 62 10.73 7.49 -4.81
C ASN A 62 11.71 8.30 -3.96
N ALA A 63 11.39 8.51 -2.69
CA ALA A 63 12.36 9.00 -1.71
C ALA A 63 13.36 7.90 -1.33
N ASP A 64 14.59 8.29 -1.03
CA ASP A 64 15.55 7.43 -0.36
C ASP A 64 15.13 7.14 1.09
N ALA A 65 15.84 6.21 1.72
CA ALA A 65 15.67 5.96 3.15
C ALA A 65 16.00 7.21 3.98
N THR A 66 15.30 7.36 5.09
CA THR A 66 15.47 8.49 6.00
C THR A 66 16.82 8.39 6.69
N SER A 67 17.77 9.22 6.26
CA SER A 67 19.09 9.36 6.90
C SER A 67 18.97 10.08 8.25
N CYS A 68 20.04 10.07 9.04
CA CYS A 68 20.10 10.80 10.31
C CYS A 68 19.80 12.31 10.11
N GLU A 69 20.38 12.92 9.07
CA GLU A 69 20.20 14.35 8.75
C GLU A 69 18.75 14.70 8.39
N VAL A 70 18.09 13.84 7.60
CA VAL A 70 16.67 13.98 7.26
C VAL A 70 15.81 13.79 8.50
N GLY A 71 16.13 12.81 9.34
CA GLY A 71 15.46 12.54 10.61
C GLY A 71 15.54 13.72 11.58
N GLU A 72 16.72 14.33 11.73
CA GLU A 72 16.92 15.52 12.58
C GLU A 72 16.16 16.74 12.04
N THR A 73 16.19 16.95 10.73
CA THR A 73 15.42 18.03 10.10
C THR A 73 13.92 17.86 10.33
N PHE A 74 13.42 16.63 10.20
CA PHE A 74 12.03 16.28 10.46
C PHE A 74 11.64 16.47 11.94
N GLU A 75 12.46 15.98 12.87
CA GLU A 75 12.30 16.16 14.32
C GLU A 75 12.18 17.64 14.72
N ASN A 76 13.01 18.48 14.11
CA ASN A 76 13.00 19.92 14.33
C ASN A 76 11.76 20.60 13.73
N ALA A 77 11.31 20.16 12.55
CA ALA A 77 10.11 20.68 11.91
C ALA A 77 8.84 20.43 12.74
N LEU A 78 8.81 19.34 13.53
CA LEU A 78 7.68 18.99 14.40
C LEU A 78 7.58 19.82 15.68
N LYS A 79 8.56 20.67 16.00
CA LYS A 79 8.65 21.43 17.26
C LYS A 79 7.39 22.23 17.61
N CYS A 80 6.74 22.82 16.61
CA CYS A 80 5.54 23.64 16.83
C CYS A 80 4.23 22.83 16.81
N VAL A 81 4.29 21.53 16.57
CA VAL A 81 3.12 20.64 16.43
C VAL A 81 3.04 19.65 17.59
N ILE A 82 4.17 19.04 17.95
CA ILE A 82 4.27 18.01 18.98
C ILE A 82 5.02 18.57 20.19
N GLN A 83 4.32 18.71 21.32
CA GLN A 83 4.84 19.20 22.59
C GLN A 83 5.61 18.10 23.35
N ALA A 84 6.64 17.55 22.70
CA ALA A 84 7.58 16.61 23.30
C ALA A 84 8.98 17.22 23.37
N VAL A 85 9.80 16.69 24.28
CA VAL A 85 11.22 17.06 24.39
C VAL A 85 11.99 16.71 23.10
N ASP A 86 13.12 17.39 22.90
CA ASP A 86 13.97 17.16 21.72
C ASP A 86 14.38 15.69 21.61
N GLY A 87 14.20 15.10 20.42
CA GLY A 87 14.49 13.70 20.13
C GLY A 87 13.31 12.75 20.33
N GLN A 88 12.16 13.22 20.84
CA GLN A 88 10.96 12.40 21.04
C GLN A 88 9.79 12.74 20.11
N ARG A 89 9.83 13.88 19.39
CA ARG A 89 8.68 14.36 18.61
C ARG A 89 8.34 13.44 17.45
N THR A 90 9.34 12.87 16.79
CA THR A 90 9.17 11.91 15.70
C THR A 90 8.42 10.68 16.18
N GLN A 91 8.85 10.09 17.30
CA GLN A 91 8.16 8.91 17.85
C GLN A 91 6.71 9.24 18.22
N CYS A 92 6.47 10.36 18.91
CA CYS A 92 5.13 10.84 19.23
C CYS A 92 4.26 11.08 17.97
N PHE A 93 4.85 11.60 16.89
CA PHE A 93 4.16 11.79 15.61
C PHE A 93 3.80 10.45 14.94
N LEU A 94 4.69 9.46 14.98
CA LEU A 94 4.39 8.11 14.46
C LEU A 94 3.31 7.43 15.31
N ASP A 95 3.31 7.63 16.63
CA ASP A 95 2.26 7.16 17.54
C ASP A 95 0.91 7.81 17.20
N LEU A 96 0.89 9.12 16.97
CA LEU A 96 -0.29 9.86 16.54
C LEU A 96 -0.91 9.25 15.28
N ILE A 97 -0.12 9.03 14.22
CA ILE A 97 -0.62 8.42 12.97
C ILE A 97 -1.15 7.01 13.22
N SER A 98 -0.38 6.20 13.94
CA SER A 98 -0.72 4.80 14.22
C SER A 98 -2.06 4.72 14.95
N LYS A 99 -2.23 5.53 15.99
CA LYS A 99 -3.46 5.61 16.77
C LYS A 99 -4.64 6.08 15.93
N THR A 100 -4.46 7.11 15.09
CA THR A 100 -5.51 7.61 14.20
C THR A 100 -5.96 6.56 13.19
N ILE A 101 -5.02 5.85 12.57
CA ILE A 101 -5.34 4.80 11.60
C ILE A 101 -6.09 3.66 12.28
N PHE A 102 -5.61 3.23 13.45
CA PHE A 102 -6.22 2.14 14.21
C PHE A 102 -7.64 2.49 14.69
N SER A 103 -7.82 3.65 15.34
CA SER A 103 -9.11 4.03 15.93
C SER A 103 -10.17 4.42 14.90
N SER A 104 -9.76 4.96 13.74
CA SER A 104 -10.69 5.43 12.72
C SER A 104 -11.34 4.29 11.91
N GLY A 105 -10.71 3.12 11.85
CA GLY A 105 -11.17 1.99 11.03
C GLY A 105 -11.21 2.28 9.53
N LEU A 106 -10.56 3.36 9.06
CA LEU A 106 -10.59 3.80 7.65
C LEU A 106 -10.08 2.72 6.70
N LEU A 107 -9.01 2.03 7.11
CA LEU A 107 -8.39 0.98 6.30
C LEU A 107 -9.25 -0.27 6.16
N ASN A 108 -10.18 -0.53 7.08
CA ASN A 108 -11.09 -1.67 6.99
C ASN A 108 -11.96 -1.57 5.72
N LYS A 109 -12.50 -0.37 5.44
CA LYS A 109 -13.32 -0.14 4.25
C LYS A 109 -12.51 -0.31 2.97
N VAL A 110 -11.27 0.18 2.94
CA VAL A 110 -10.38 0.02 1.79
C VAL A 110 -10.07 -1.46 1.56
N LEU A 111 -9.77 -2.21 2.62
CA LEU A 111 -9.47 -3.63 2.53
C LEU A 111 -10.63 -4.44 1.96
N GLU A 112 -11.87 -4.16 2.38
CA GLU A 112 -13.05 -4.85 1.83
C GLU A 112 -13.23 -4.60 0.32
N VAL A 113 -12.90 -3.40 -0.16
CA VAL A 113 -12.90 -3.10 -1.60
C VAL A 113 -11.74 -3.80 -2.32
N GLN A 114 -10.55 -3.87 -1.71
CA GLN A 114 -9.42 -4.61 -2.29
C GLN A 114 -9.71 -6.12 -2.41
N LYS A 115 -10.48 -6.70 -1.49
CA LYS A 115 -10.92 -8.10 -1.50
C LYS A 115 -11.98 -8.43 -2.57
N LEU A 116 -12.50 -7.43 -3.30
CA LEU A 116 -13.32 -7.70 -4.49
C LEU A 116 -12.54 -8.46 -5.56
N ASP A 117 -11.21 -8.34 -5.55
CA ASP A 117 -10.33 -9.25 -6.26
C ASP A 117 -10.24 -10.60 -5.53
N ASN A 118 -11.11 -11.52 -5.92
CA ASN A 118 -11.24 -12.85 -5.33
C ASN A 118 -10.63 -13.97 -6.19
N THR A 119 -10.23 -13.65 -7.42
CA THR A 119 -9.69 -14.60 -8.41
C THR A 119 -8.22 -14.38 -8.70
N ASP A 120 -7.67 -13.28 -8.19
CA ASP A 120 -6.35 -12.76 -8.54
C ASP A 120 -6.24 -12.45 -10.04
N ILE A 121 -5.17 -11.77 -10.45
CA ILE A 121 -4.95 -11.48 -11.87
C ILE A 121 -4.79 -12.76 -12.70
N GLU A 122 -4.24 -13.83 -12.11
CA GLU A 122 -4.12 -15.13 -12.77
C GLU A 122 -5.47 -15.74 -13.16
N GLY A 123 -6.55 -15.47 -12.41
CA GLY A 123 -7.90 -15.89 -12.76
C GLY A 123 -8.65 -14.84 -13.59
N ALA A 124 -8.60 -13.57 -13.17
CA ALA A 124 -9.37 -12.49 -13.80
C ALA A 124 -9.00 -12.27 -15.28
N ILE A 125 -7.77 -12.61 -15.69
CA ILE A 125 -7.34 -12.53 -17.09
C ILE A 125 -8.14 -13.45 -18.02
N HIS A 126 -8.65 -14.59 -17.53
CA HIS A 126 -9.47 -15.52 -18.33
C HIS A 126 -10.85 -14.92 -18.61
N ALA A 127 -11.49 -14.38 -17.57
CA ALA A 127 -12.76 -13.65 -17.69
C ALA A 127 -12.62 -12.41 -18.60
N TYR A 128 -11.46 -11.74 -18.57
CA TYR A 128 -11.16 -10.64 -19.49
C TYR A 128 -11.25 -11.06 -20.96
N TYR A 129 -10.63 -12.18 -21.34
CA TYR A 129 -10.71 -12.70 -22.73
C TYR A 129 -12.14 -13.05 -23.15
N ASN A 130 -12.97 -13.56 -22.23
CA ASN A 130 -14.40 -13.76 -22.50
C ASN A 130 -15.10 -12.41 -22.79
N VAL A 131 -14.86 -11.40 -21.94
CA VAL A 131 -15.49 -10.07 -22.06
C VAL A 131 -15.15 -9.38 -23.38
N ILE A 132 -13.90 -9.46 -23.82
CA ILE A 132 -13.48 -8.87 -25.11
C ILE A 132 -13.78 -9.76 -26.32
N SER A 133 -14.37 -10.95 -26.10
CA SER A 133 -14.70 -11.93 -27.15
C SER A 133 -13.49 -12.33 -28.01
N GLN A 134 -12.33 -12.52 -27.38
CA GLN A 134 -11.10 -12.96 -28.06
C GLN A 134 -10.61 -14.30 -27.53
N PRO A 135 -9.90 -15.11 -28.36
CA PRO A 135 -9.27 -16.34 -27.88
C PRO A 135 -8.29 -16.05 -26.73
N CYS A 136 -8.39 -16.83 -25.66
CA CYS A 136 -7.54 -16.66 -24.49
C CYS A 136 -6.10 -17.08 -24.78
N VAL A 137 -5.20 -16.10 -24.87
CA VAL A 137 -3.78 -16.37 -25.16
C VAL A 137 -3.02 -16.98 -23.98
N VAL A 138 -3.58 -16.92 -22.77
CA VAL A 138 -2.98 -17.51 -21.56
C VAL A 138 -3.09 -19.03 -21.60
N CYS A 139 -4.25 -19.56 -21.98
CA CYS A 139 -4.47 -21.00 -22.14
C CYS A 139 -3.56 -21.62 -23.19
N ASN A 140 -3.26 -20.88 -24.28
CA ASN A 140 -2.39 -21.37 -25.35
C ASN A 140 -0.92 -21.54 -24.94
N LYS A 141 -0.50 -20.94 -23.82
CA LYS A 141 0.90 -20.94 -23.36
C LYS A 141 1.19 -21.97 -22.27
N ARG A 142 0.17 -22.64 -21.71
CA ARG A 142 0.36 -23.62 -20.63
C ARG A 142 0.29 -25.06 -21.15
N PRO A 143 1.17 -25.97 -20.66
CA PRO A 143 1.04 -27.40 -20.97
C PRO A 143 -0.24 -27.97 -20.36
N ALA A 144 -0.84 -28.96 -21.03
CA ALA A 144 -2.18 -29.48 -20.74
C ALA A 144 -2.35 -30.21 -19.40
N GLU A 145 -1.26 -30.52 -18.69
CA GLU A 145 -1.23 -31.39 -17.50
C GLU A 145 -1.13 -30.66 -16.15
N ASP A 146 -1.36 -29.34 -16.12
CA ASP A 146 -1.35 -28.54 -14.88
C ASP A 146 -2.71 -28.67 -14.15
N GLU A 147 -2.72 -28.98 -12.84
CA GLU A 147 -3.96 -29.04 -12.02
C GLU A 147 -4.76 -27.71 -12.06
N LEU A 148 -4.06 -26.59 -12.30
CA LEU A 148 -4.67 -25.28 -12.48
C LEU A 148 -5.43 -25.15 -13.82
N SER A 149 -5.16 -26.01 -14.79
CA SER A 149 -5.82 -26.04 -16.11
C SER A 149 -7.32 -26.30 -15.98
N GLU A 150 -7.74 -27.21 -15.08
CA GLU A 150 -9.16 -27.46 -14.81
C GLU A 150 -9.84 -26.24 -14.19
N ARG A 151 -9.17 -25.58 -13.23
CA ARG A 151 -9.68 -24.38 -12.56
C ARG A 151 -9.92 -23.24 -13.56
N TYR A 152 -8.97 -22.98 -14.46
CA TYR A 152 -9.12 -21.91 -15.45
C TYR A 152 -10.05 -22.27 -16.61
N SER A 153 -10.15 -23.56 -16.97
CA SER A 153 -11.14 -24.03 -17.95
C SER A 153 -12.57 -23.71 -17.50
N SER A 154 -12.86 -23.87 -16.19
CA SER A 154 -14.17 -23.51 -15.64
C SER A 154 -14.52 -22.03 -15.83
N LEU A 155 -13.53 -21.13 -15.82
CA LEU A 155 -13.72 -19.67 -16.04
C LEU A 155 -14.09 -19.33 -17.48
N HIS A 156 -13.86 -20.22 -18.45
CA HIS A 156 -14.33 -20.02 -19.83
C HIS A 156 -15.75 -20.56 -20.05
N SER A 157 -16.29 -21.33 -19.10
CA SER A 157 -17.64 -21.89 -19.15
C SER A 157 -18.68 -21.05 -18.40
N ILE A 158 -18.26 -19.99 -17.69
CA ILE A 158 -19.17 -19.08 -16.98
C ILE A 158 -19.93 -18.17 -17.95
N SER A 159 -21.00 -17.55 -17.46
CA SER A 159 -21.78 -16.59 -18.25
C SER A 159 -20.99 -15.31 -18.55
N ASN A 160 -21.45 -14.56 -19.57
CA ASN A 160 -20.88 -13.25 -19.88
C ASN A 160 -21.05 -12.27 -18.69
N ASP A 161 -22.23 -12.26 -18.05
CA ASP A 161 -22.50 -11.43 -16.88
C ASP A 161 -21.55 -11.72 -15.71
N GLU A 162 -21.24 -12.99 -15.47
CA GLU A 162 -20.25 -13.39 -14.45
C GLU A 162 -18.84 -12.97 -14.83
N SER A 163 -18.45 -13.14 -16.10
CA SER A 163 -17.16 -12.68 -16.62
C SER A 163 -17.00 -11.16 -16.44
N MET A 164 -18.03 -10.39 -16.81
CA MET A 164 -18.08 -8.94 -16.61
C MET A 164 -17.98 -8.57 -15.13
N LYS A 165 -18.67 -9.30 -14.25
CA LYS A 165 -18.62 -9.07 -12.80
C LYS A 165 -17.21 -9.29 -12.25
N ILE A 166 -16.54 -10.36 -12.64
CA ILE A 166 -15.15 -10.66 -12.22
C ILE A 166 -14.23 -9.52 -12.66
N VAL A 167 -14.25 -9.15 -13.94
CA VAL A 167 -13.37 -8.11 -14.49
C VAL A 167 -13.65 -6.75 -13.84
N ARG A 168 -14.93 -6.37 -13.70
CA ARG A 168 -15.32 -5.13 -13.03
C ARG A 168 -14.82 -5.08 -11.59
N ASN A 169 -15.04 -6.15 -10.83
CA ASN A 169 -14.62 -6.22 -9.43
C ASN A 169 -13.09 -6.17 -9.30
N TYR A 170 -12.36 -6.85 -10.19
CA TYR A 170 -10.91 -6.78 -10.25
C TYR A 170 -10.42 -5.35 -10.51
N LEU A 171 -11.00 -4.62 -11.46
CA LEU A 171 -10.61 -3.24 -11.76
C LEU A 171 -10.91 -2.27 -10.60
N ILE A 172 -12.04 -2.45 -9.91
CA ILE A 172 -12.38 -1.69 -8.69
C ILE A 172 -11.35 -1.98 -7.59
N ALA A 173 -11.02 -3.25 -7.36
CA ALA A 173 -9.98 -3.65 -6.41
C ALA A 173 -8.61 -3.08 -6.80
N ALA A 174 -8.26 -3.08 -8.08
CA ALA A 174 -7.01 -2.51 -8.58
C ALA A 174 -6.93 -0.99 -8.38
N THR A 175 -8.06 -0.27 -8.46
CA THR A 175 -8.14 1.14 -8.03
C THR A 175 -7.87 1.25 -6.53
N ALA A 176 -8.53 0.44 -5.70
CA ALA A 176 -8.35 0.47 -4.24
C ALA A 176 -6.94 0.03 -3.77
N LYS A 177 -6.22 -0.79 -4.53
CA LYS A 177 -4.81 -1.16 -4.29
C LYS A 177 -3.83 -0.03 -4.64
N ASN A 178 -4.26 0.99 -5.39
CA ASN A 178 -3.41 2.06 -5.92
C ASN A 178 -3.90 3.47 -5.54
N LEU A 179 -4.80 3.59 -4.58
CA LEU A 179 -5.22 4.88 -4.04
C LEU A 179 -4.20 5.40 -3.02
N SER A 180 -4.28 6.70 -2.70
CA SER A 180 -3.55 7.29 -1.58
C SER A 180 -4.53 7.75 -0.49
N MET A 181 -4.11 7.69 0.77
CA MET A 181 -4.85 8.24 1.91
C MET A 181 -4.11 9.46 2.45
N MET A 182 -4.80 10.59 2.54
CA MET A 182 -4.27 11.82 3.13
C MET A 182 -4.96 12.07 4.47
N ILE A 183 -4.18 12.15 5.54
CA ILE A 183 -4.66 12.50 6.88
C ILE A 183 -4.09 13.87 7.26
N SER A 184 -4.97 14.80 7.62
CA SER A 184 -4.60 16.14 8.06
C SER A 184 -4.86 16.27 9.55
N PHE A 185 -3.89 16.83 10.29
CA PHE A 185 -3.95 17.02 11.72
C PHE A 185 -3.91 18.51 12.07
N ARG A 186 -4.65 18.91 13.10
CA ARG A 186 -4.56 20.23 13.71
C ARG A 186 -4.54 20.10 15.24
N PRO A 187 -3.50 20.60 15.93
CA PRO A 187 -3.47 20.65 17.39
C PRO A 187 -4.67 21.44 17.92
N ARG A 188 -5.29 20.98 19.00
CA ARG A 188 -6.31 21.73 19.74
C ARG A 188 -5.65 22.55 20.85
N GLU A 189 -6.15 23.75 21.04
CA GLU A 189 -5.83 24.58 22.21
C GLU A 189 -6.83 24.26 23.35
N ASP A 190 -6.35 24.33 24.59
CA ASP A 190 -7.18 24.14 25.78
C ASP A 190 -8.34 25.14 25.79
N GLY A 191 -9.56 24.64 26.01
CA GLY A 191 -10.78 25.45 25.99
C GLY A 191 -11.48 25.58 24.63
N SER A 192 -10.98 24.90 23.57
CA SER A 192 -11.65 24.88 22.27
C SER A 192 -13.05 24.22 22.33
N VAL A 193 -14.02 24.86 21.67
CA VAL A 193 -15.41 24.39 21.51
C VAL A 193 -15.46 22.99 20.84
N GLU A 194 -16.57 22.27 20.98
CA GLU A 194 -16.85 21.06 20.18
C GLU A 194 -16.52 21.32 18.69
N SER A 195 -15.62 20.51 18.15
CA SER A 195 -15.23 20.54 16.74
C SER A 195 -16.07 19.51 16.00
N PRO A 196 -16.54 19.81 14.77
CA PRO A 196 -17.22 18.82 13.96
C PRO A 196 -16.27 17.73 13.43
N TYR A 197 -14.97 17.83 13.71
CA TYR A 197 -13.94 16.92 13.23
C TYR A 197 -13.68 15.78 14.21
N SER A 198 -13.25 14.63 13.66
CA SER A 198 -12.79 13.52 14.47
C SER A 198 -11.57 13.94 15.29
N MET A 199 -11.47 13.42 16.51
CA MET A 199 -10.41 13.78 17.44
C MET A 199 -9.58 12.55 17.80
N VAL A 200 -8.28 12.75 17.93
CA VAL A 200 -7.35 11.77 18.51
C VAL A 200 -6.58 12.43 19.65
N TYR A 201 -6.54 11.76 20.79
CA TYR A 201 -5.77 12.18 21.95
C TYR A 201 -4.46 11.40 21.99
N LEU A 202 -3.34 12.07 22.21
CA LEU A 202 -2.01 11.48 22.32
C LEU A 202 -1.55 11.55 23.78
N GLU A 203 -1.53 10.40 24.45
CA GLU A 203 -1.19 10.30 25.88
C GLU A 203 0.23 10.78 26.19
N SER A 204 1.19 10.49 25.29
CA SER A 204 2.61 10.77 25.52
C SER A 204 2.93 12.26 25.62
N THR A 205 2.12 13.13 25.02
CA THR A 205 2.28 14.59 25.08
C THR A 205 1.11 15.30 25.73
N ASN A 206 0.09 14.57 26.18
CA ASN A 206 -1.17 15.12 26.67
C ASN A 206 -1.82 16.11 25.68
N GLN A 207 -1.68 15.86 24.37
CA GLN A 207 -2.23 16.72 23.31
C GLN A 207 -3.43 16.08 22.63
N SER A 208 -4.40 16.91 22.25
CA SER A 208 -5.50 16.51 21.37
C SER A 208 -5.31 17.08 19.97
N PHE A 209 -5.65 16.29 18.95
CA PHE A 209 -5.60 16.71 17.55
C PHE A 209 -6.95 16.47 16.89
N ASP A 210 -7.47 17.51 16.24
CA ASP A 210 -8.51 17.33 15.23
C ASP A 210 -7.88 16.68 14.00
N TYR A 211 -8.58 15.75 13.35
CA TYR A 211 -8.14 15.19 12.09
C TYR A 211 -9.25 15.02 11.06
N LYS A 212 -8.83 14.99 9.79
CA LYS A 212 -9.64 14.59 8.64
C LYS A 212 -8.85 13.60 7.80
N ALA A 213 -9.56 12.67 7.17
CA ALA A 213 -8.96 11.74 6.23
C ALA A 213 -9.70 11.76 4.90
N TYR A 214 -8.93 11.71 3.81
CA TYR A 214 -9.43 11.69 2.44
C TYR A 214 -8.73 10.60 1.65
N PHE A 215 -9.46 9.94 0.75
CA PHE A 215 -8.89 9.06 -0.26
C PHE A 215 -8.76 9.84 -1.57
N ILE A 216 -7.60 9.74 -2.21
CA ILE A 216 -7.29 10.38 -3.49
C ILE A 216 -6.80 9.31 -4.48
N ASP A 217 -6.66 9.67 -5.76
CA ASP A 217 -6.25 8.77 -6.85
C ASP A 217 -7.26 7.62 -7.12
N LEU A 218 -8.56 7.93 -7.09
CA LEU A 218 -9.66 6.97 -7.29
C LEU A 218 -10.05 6.75 -8.75
N ASP A 219 -9.19 7.13 -9.71
CA ASP A 219 -9.45 6.91 -11.13
C ASP A 219 -9.56 5.41 -11.44
N LEU A 220 -10.61 5.04 -12.17
CA LEU A 220 -10.85 3.66 -12.57
C LEU A 220 -9.71 3.17 -13.46
N LYS A 221 -9.24 1.94 -13.21
CA LYS A 221 -8.22 1.33 -14.07
C LYS A 221 -8.81 0.98 -15.44
N PRO A 222 -8.16 1.36 -16.56
CA PRO A 222 -8.63 1.01 -17.90
C PRO A 222 -8.66 -0.51 -18.11
N LEU A 223 -9.65 -0.99 -18.84
CA LEU A 223 -9.86 -2.41 -19.13
C LEU A 223 -8.66 -3.03 -19.87
N GLU A 224 -8.01 -2.25 -20.73
CA GLU A 224 -6.87 -2.68 -21.55
C GLU A 224 -5.63 -2.99 -20.69
N ARG A 225 -5.59 -2.52 -19.43
CA ARG A 225 -4.48 -2.82 -18.52
C ARG A 225 -4.49 -4.24 -17.98
N MET A 226 -5.54 -5.04 -18.18
CA MET A 226 -5.61 -6.42 -17.70
C MET A 226 -4.42 -7.26 -18.17
N GLU A 227 -4.07 -7.20 -19.46
CA GLU A 227 -2.89 -7.90 -19.97
C GLU A 227 -1.58 -7.41 -19.36
N TYR A 228 -1.48 -6.09 -19.14
CA TYR A 228 -0.29 -5.50 -18.50
C TYR A 228 -0.15 -5.99 -17.05
N TYR A 229 -1.24 -6.02 -16.29
CA TYR A 229 -1.24 -6.52 -14.92
C TYR A 229 -0.82 -7.97 -14.86
N TYR A 230 -1.35 -8.81 -15.77
CA TYR A 230 -0.95 -10.20 -15.86
C TYR A 230 0.55 -10.35 -16.18
N LYS A 231 1.06 -9.64 -17.20
CA LYS A 231 2.48 -9.69 -17.55
C LYS A 231 3.38 -9.20 -16.41
N LEU A 232 2.98 -8.13 -15.72
CA LEU A 232 3.73 -7.58 -14.58
C LEU A 232 3.76 -8.56 -13.41
N ASP A 233 2.65 -9.22 -13.11
CA ASP A 233 2.58 -10.22 -12.05
C ASP A 233 3.55 -11.38 -12.30
N GLN A 234 3.56 -11.92 -13.52
CA GLN A 234 4.50 -12.98 -13.91
C GLN A 234 5.98 -12.55 -13.76
N GLN A 235 6.29 -11.29 -14.09
CA GLN A 235 7.63 -10.72 -13.87
C GLN A 235 7.98 -10.60 -12.38
N ILE A 236 7.03 -10.17 -11.55
CA ILE A 236 7.21 -10.02 -10.10
C ILE A 236 7.50 -11.38 -9.47
N VAL A 237 6.66 -12.39 -9.74
CA VAL A 237 6.80 -13.74 -9.19
C VAL A 237 8.10 -14.37 -9.68
N GLY A 238 8.38 -14.31 -10.99
CA GLY A 238 9.60 -14.86 -11.57
C GLY A 238 10.88 -14.27 -10.95
N CYS A 239 10.96 -12.95 -10.83
CA CYS A 239 12.10 -12.27 -10.20
C CYS A 239 12.22 -12.62 -8.71
N TYR A 240 11.12 -12.69 -7.98
CA TYR A 240 11.13 -13.04 -6.56
C TYR A 240 11.63 -14.47 -6.31
N VAL A 241 11.17 -15.44 -7.12
CA VAL A 241 11.64 -16.84 -7.03
C VAL A 241 13.13 -16.95 -7.30
N GLN A 242 13.66 -16.21 -8.28
CA GLN A 242 15.11 -16.17 -8.55
C GLN A 242 15.88 -15.60 -7.37
N MET A 243 15.43 -14.47 -6.80
CA MET A 243 16.04 -13.84 -5.63
C MET A 243 16.13 -14.81 -4.44
N VAL A 244 15.03 -15.52 -4.12
CA VAL A 244 15.00 -16.48 -3.02
C VAL A 244 15.97 -17.64 -3.25
N LYS A 245 16.03 -18.19 -4.46
CA LYS A 245 16.97 -19.28 -4.82
C LYS A 245 18.43 -18.84 -4.65
N SER A 246 18.78 -17.64 -5.08
CA SER A 246 20.14 -17.11 -4.93
C SER A 246 20.53 -16.92 -3.46
N THR A 247 19.62 -16.40 -2.61
CA THR A 247 19.88 -16.24 -1.17
C THR A 247 20.09 -17.59 -0.48
N GLN A 248 19.29 -18.61 -0.82
CA GLN A 248 19.44 -19.95 -0.26
C GLN A 248 20.76 -20.62 -0.66
N GLN A 249 21.21 -20.43 -1.90
CA GLN A 249 22.51 -20.93 -2.36
C GLN A 249 23.69 -20.27 -1.62
N LEU A 250 23.60 -18.97 -1.32
CA LEU A 250 24.62 -18.25 -0.55
C LEU A 250 24.70 -18.73 0.91
N SER A 251 23.55 -19.04 1.55
CA SER A 251 23.51 -19.58 2.92
C SER A 251 24.01 -21.04 3.06
N HIS A 252 24.29 -21.74 1.95
CA HIS A 252 24.85 -23.09 1.95
C HIS A 252 26.36 -23.12 1.69
N ILE A 253 26.98 -21.96 1.47
CA ILE A 253 28.43 -21.81 1.22
C ILE A 253 29.16 -21.22 2.46
N GLU A 254 28.41 -20.73 3.45
CA GLU A 254 28.89 -20.33 4.78
C GLU A 254 28.72 -21.46 5.81
#